data_AF-A0AAX4I4T6-F1
#
_entry.id   AF-A0AAX4I4T6-F1
#
_cell.length_a   1.000
_cell.length_b   1.000
_cell.length_c   1.000
_cell.angle_alpha   90.00
_cell.angle_beta   90.00
_cell.angle_gamma   90.00
#
_symmetry.space_group_name_H-M   'P 1'
#
loop_
_entity.id
_entity.type
_entity.pdbx_description
1 polymer ?
#
loop_
_entity_poly.entity_id
_entity_poly.type
_entity_poly.pdbx_seq_one_letter_code
_entity_poly.pdbx_strand_id
1 'polypeptide(L)' 'MCELHFYRCPGCGTRWQKHKKLASCERSDPASKCPDSLCMYVGNPKKPRRGECAACTHVRDALEGFGNNNAHC' A
#
# COMPACT_ATOMS: atom_id res chain seq x y z
N MET A 1 -9.98 -11.05 -11.47
CA MET A 1 -9.52 -11.65 -10.19
C MET A 1 -8.66 -10.63 -9.43
N CYS A 2 -8.66 -10.65 -8.10
CA CYS A 2 -7.84 -9.75 -7.28
C CYS A 2 -6.86 -10.52 -6.40
N GLU A 3 -5.67 -9.98 -6.16
CA GLU A 3 -4.71 -10.47 -5.18
C GLU A 3 -4.79 -9.66 -3.89
N LEU A 4 -4.74 -10.34 -2.76
CA LEU A 4 -4.67 -9.75 -1.42
C LEU A 4 -3.26 -9.89 -0.88
N HIS A 5 -2.60 -8.75 -0.67
CA HIS A 5 -1.24 -8.68 -0.12
C HIS A 5 -1.25 -8.04 1.26
N PHE A 6 -0.57 -8.67 2.22
CA PHE A 6 -0.41 -8.14 3.58
C PHE A 6 0.89 -7.36 3.69
N TYR A 7 0.80 -6.15 4.25
CA TYR A 7 1.94 -5.28 4.47
C TYR A 7 2.05 -4.86 5.94
N ARG A 8 3.29 -4.53 6.34
CA ARG A 8 3.63 -3.95 7.64
C ARG A 8 4.61 -2.79 7.45
N CYS A 9 4.29 -1.66 8.07
CA CYS A 9 5.17 -0.50 8.13
C CYS A 9 6.36 -0.80 9.03
N PRO A 10 7.60 -0.63 8.55
CA PRO A 10 8.77 -0.73 9.40
C PRO A 10 8.91 0.46 10.36
N GLY A 11 8.42 1.66 9.99
CA GLY A 11 8.52 2.87 10.80
C GLY A 11 7.58 2.88 12.01
N CYS A 12 6.28 2.69 11.78
CA CYS A 12 5.26 2.76 12.84
C CYS A 12 4.62 1.42 13.20
N GLY A 13 4.96 0.33 12.49
CA GLY A 13 4.40 -1.00 12.75
C GLY A 13 2.99 -1.25 12.20
N THR A 14 2.32 -0.24 11.63
CA THR A 14 0.96 -0.35 11.05
C THR A 14 0.88 -1.50 10.06
N ARG A 15 -0.19 -2.30 10.15
CA ARG A 15 -0.47 -3.41 9.24
C ARG A 15 -1.68 -3.09 8.38
N TRP A 16 -1.61 -3.40 7.08
CA TRP A 16 -2.73 -3.21 6.17
C TRP A 16 -2.74 -4.27 5.07
N GLN A 17 -3.89 -4.38 4.42
CA GLN A 17 -4.09 -5.23 3.25
C GLN A 17 -4.19 -4.34 2.01
N LYS A 18 -3.50 -4.74 0.94
CA LYS A 18 -3.58 -4.09 -0.36
C LYS A 18 -4.18 -5.06 -1.36
N HIS A 19 -5.29 -4.65 -1.96
CA HIS A 19 -5.87 -5.36 -3.10
C HIS A 19 -5.13 -4.93 -4.37
N LYS A 20 -4.60 -5.89 -5.11
CA LYS A 20 -4.03 -5.68 -6.42
C LYS A 20 -4.93 -6.37 -7.44
N LYS A 21 -5.61 -5.58 -8.27
CA LYS A 21 -6.39 -6.13 -9.40
C LYS A 21 -5.42 -6.77 -10.39
N LEU A 22 -5.65 -8.02 -10.74
CA LEU A 22 -4.92 -8.65 -11.84
C LEU A 22 -5.42 -8.07 -13.17
N ALA A 23 -4.58 -8.13 -14.20
CA ALA A 23 -4.97 -7.71 -15.55
C ALA A 23 -6.18 -8.49 -16.08
N SER A 24 -6.41 -9.71 -15.58
CA SER A 24 -7.58 -10.54 -15.86
C SER A 24 -8.84 -10.14 -15.06
N CYS A 25 -8.84 -8.99 -14.38
CA CYS A 25 -10.02 -8.49 -13.67
C CYS A 25 -10.86 -7.63 -14.59
N GLU A 26 -11.88 -8.22 -15.22
CA GLU A 26 -12.83 -7.53 -16.12
C GLU A 26 -13.76 -6.52 -15.41
N ARG A 27 -13.65 -6.34 -14.09
CA ARG A 27 -14.42 -5.30 -13.39
C ARG A 27 -13.82 -3.91 -13.71
N SER A 28 -14.48 -3.19 -14.61
CA SER A 28 -14.11 -1.86 -15.09
C SER A 28 -14.13 -0.75 -14.03
N ASP A 29 -14.78 -0.95 -12.89
CA ASP A 29 -14.88 0.08 -11.85
C ASP A 29 -13.66 0.01 -10.90
N PRO A 30 -12.83 1.07 -10.81
CA PRO A 30 -11.63 1.10 -9.96
C PRO A 30 -11.93 1.04 -8.47
N ALA A 31 -13.07 1.58 -8.02
CA ALA A 31 -13.53 1.57 -6.62
C ALA A 31 -14.21 0.25 -6.21
N SER A 32 -14.70 -0.53 -7.18
CA SER A 32 -15.30 -1.83 -6.89
C SER A 32 -14.26 -2.81 -6.34
N LYS A 33 -14.49 -3.29 -5.12
CA LYS A 33 -13.76 -4.44 -4.56
C LYS A 33 -14.16 -5.70 -5.34
N CYS A 34 -13.20 -6.58 -5.60
CA CYS A 34 -13.55 -7.93 -6.05
C CYS A 34 -14.38 -8.60 -4.94
N PRO A 35 -15.39 -9.42 -5.28
CA PRO A 35 -16.03 -10.28 -4.29
C PRO A 35 -14.96 -11.21 -3.68
N ASP A 36 -15.12 -11.57 -2.41
CA ASP A 36 -14.12 -12.35 -1.67
C ASP A 36 -13.82 -13.70 -2.34
N SER A 37 -14.79 -14.27 -3.05
CA SER A 37 -14.63 -15.49 -3.86
C SER A 37 -13.63 -15.38 -5.02
N LEU A 38 -13.34 -14.15 -5.46
CA LEU A 38 -12.37 -13.84 -6.53
C LEU A 38 -11.10 -13.17 -5.99
N CYS A 39 -10.94 -13.12 -4.67
CA CYS A 39 -9.75 -12.62 -3.99
C CYS A 39 -8.83 -13.79 -3.62
N MET A 40 -7.62 -13.79 -4.18
CA MET A 40 -6.58 -14.75 -3.85
C MET A 40 -5.61 -14.14 -2.85
N TYR A 41 -5.43 -14.78 -1.69
CA TYR A 41 -4.40 -14.37 -0.74
C TYR A 41 -3.02 -14.72 -1.29
N VAL A 42 -2.17 -13.69 -1.45
CA VAL A 42 -0.81 -13.86 -1.95
C VAL A 42 0.19 -13.70 -0.82
N GLY A 43 0.95 -14.77 -0.57
CA GLY A 43 1.94 -14.84 0.50
C GLY A 43 1.38 -15.35 1.83
N ASN A 44 2.14 -15.16 2.91
CA ASN A 44 1.77 -15.64 4.24
C ASN A 44 1.26 -14.47 5.12
N PRO A 45 0.00 -14.48 5.58
CA PRO A 45 -0.55 -13.42 6.44
C PRO A 45 0.22 -13.23 7.75
N LYS A 46 0.85 -14.29 8.28
CA LYS A 46 1.68 -14.23 9.50
C LYS A 46 3.04 -13.57 9.25
N LYS A 47 3.48 -13.48 7.99
CA LYS A 47 4.73 -12.83 7.56
C LYS A 47 4.42 -11.73 6.54
N PRO A 48 3.81 -10.61 6.97
CA PRO A 48 3.48 -9.51 6.08
C PRO A 48 4.74 -8.94 5.42
N ARG A 49 4.60 -8.50 4.17
CA ARG A 49 5.67 -7.83 3.42
C ARG A 49 5.98 -6.49 4.07
N ARG A 50 7.24 -6.07 3.99
CA ARG A 50 7.62 -4.70 4.42
C ARG A 50 7.15 -3.73 3.35
N GLY A 51 6.42 -2.71 3.76
CA GLY A 51 6.00 -1.59 2.90
C GLY A 51 5.82 -0.37 3.79
N GLU A 52 5.96 0.83 3.25
CA GLU A 52 5.73 2.05 4.02
C GLU A 52 4.24 2.45 3.96
N CYS A 53 3.68 2.89 5.09
CA CYS A 53 2.27 3.31 5.12
C CYS A 53 2.17 4.77 4.64
N ALA A 54 0.99 5.15 4.14
CA ALA A 54 0.76 6.50 3.62
C ALA A 54 1.16 7.62 4.61
N ALA A 55 0.95 7.40 5.91
CA ALA A 55 1.36 8.37 6.94
C ALA A 55 2.88 8.51 7.04
N CYS A 56 3.63 7.40 7.10
CA CYS A 56 5.10 7.45 7.14
C CYS A 56 5.69 7.98 5.84
N THR A 57 5.11 7.62 4.70
CA THR A 57 5.49 8.18 3.39
C THR A 57 5.25 9.70 3.39
N HIS A 58 4.08 10.17 3.80
CA HIS A 58 3.79 11.60 3.87
C HIS A 58 4.72 12.37 4.82
N VAL A 59 5.06 11.78 5.98
CA VAL A 59 6.03 12.39 6.91
C VAL A 59 7.43 12.46 6.29
N ARG A 60 7.90 11.38 5.65
CA ARG A 60 9.19 11.40 4.95
C ARG A 60 9.20 12.44 3.84
N ASP A 61 8.19 12.43 2.98
CA ASP A 61 8.08 13.35 1.85
C ASP A 61 7.98 14.81 2.34
N ALA A 62 7.29 15.07 3.46
CA ALA A 62 7.28 16.39 4.09
C ALA A 62 8.67 16.79 4.58
N LEU A 63 9.39 15.92 5.29
CA LEU A 63 10.75 16.19 5.76
C LEU A 63 11.73 16.47 4.61
N GLU A 64 11.62 15.72 3.50
CA GLU A 64 12.40 15.94 2.28
C GLU A 64 12.02 17.27 1.60
N GLY A 65 10.73 17.63 1.58
CA GLY A 65 10.25 18.90 1.03
C GLY A 65 10.67 20.14 1.83
N PHE A 66 10.79 20.03 3.16
CA PHE A 66 11.27 21.13 4.01
C PHE A 66 12.78 21.38 3.89
N GLY A 67 13.56 20.37 3.48
CA GLY A 67 15.01 20.49 3.29
C GLY A 67 15.44 21.36 2.10
N ASN A 68 14.53 21.68 1.17
CA ASN A 68 14.86 22.40 -0.06
C ASN A 68 14.43 23.89 -0.08
N ASN A 69 13.79 24.38 0.99
CA ASN A 69 13.34 25.78 1.09
C ASN A 69 14.28 26.69 1.90
N ASN A 70 15.48 26.23 2.24
CA ASN A 70 16.45 27.00 3.03
C ASN A 70 17.78 27.27 2.30
N ALA A 71 17.77 27.24 0.96
CA ALA A 71 18.91 27.60 0.11
C ALA A 71 18.68 28.89 -0.71
N HIS A 72 17.85 29.81 -0.19
CA HIS A 72 17.76 31.16 -0.75
C HIS A 72 17.47 32.18 0.35
N CYS A 73 18.52 32.53 1.08
CA CYS A 73 18.69 33.81 1.75
C CYS A 73 20.12 34.27 1.45
#